data_AF-A0A966NMA3-F1
#
_entry.id   AF-A0A966NMA3-F1
#
_cell.length_a   1.000
_cell.length_b   1.000
_cell.length_c   1.000
_cell.angle_alpha   90.00
_cell.angle_beta   90.00
_cell.angle_gamma   90.00
#
_symmetry.space_group_name_H-M   'P 1'
#
loop_
_entity.id
_entity.type
_entity.pdbx_description
1 polymer ?
#
loop_
_entity_poly.entity_id
_entity_poly.type
_entity_poly.pdbx_seq_one_letter_code
_entity_poly.pdbx_strand_id
1 'polypeptide(L)'
;MTATFRLRQRPNDPRGSASALDPWRNVDWVMVLSALALTVIGVFNIYSATSPRLVLRGVDPYYFTERQVLFIIAAAAALFGVMFLGHDWLRSKAMPLYGATVFSLAVLLLWGYTSGETK
;
A
#
# COMPACT_ATOMS: atom_id res chain seq x y z
N MET A 1 -4.55 26.81 -48.69
CA MET A 1 -4.81 27.52 -47.42
C MET A 1 -4.07 26.79 -46.31
N THR A 2 -2.91 27.31 -45.89
CA THR A 2 -1.99 26.63 -44.98
C THR A 2 -2.31 27.05 -43.54
N ALA A 3 -2.91 26.16 -42.76
CA ALA A 3 -3.16 26.39 -41.35
C ALA A 3 -1.83 26.33 -40.59
N THR A 4 -1.34 27.49 -40.16
CA THR A 4 -0.15 27.60 -39.31
C THR A 4 -0.56 27.36 -37.87
N PHE A 5 -0.34 26.14 -37.39
CA PHE A 5 -0.51 25.77 -36.00
C PHE A 5 0.60 26.43 -35.17
N ARG A 6 0.33 27.60 -34.59
CA ARG A 6 1.24 28.19 -33.60
C ARG A 6 1.11 27.40 -32.30
N LEU A 7 2.10 26.55 -32.04
CA LEU A 7 2.30 25.94 -30.73
C LEU A 7 2.37 27.06 -29.69
N ARG A 8 1.38 27.12 -28.80
CA ARG A 8 1.42 28.00 -27.65
C ARG A 8 2.56 27.53 -26.75
N GLN A 9 3.72 28.16 -26.86
CA GLN A 9 4.84 27.92 -25.97
C GLN A 9 4.38 28.19 -24.53
N ARG A 10 4.53 27.20 -23.65
CA ARG A 10 4.23 27.35 -22.23
C ARG A 10 5.14 28.45 -21.67
N PRO A 11 4.61 29.40 -20.87
CA PRO A 11 5.43 30.41 -20.20
C PRO A 11 6.55 29.73 -19.41
N ASN A 12 7.81 30.07 -19.70
CA ASN A 12 8.94 29.71 -18.86
C ASN A 12 8.88 30.60 -17.63
N ASP A 13 8.37 30.06 -16.52
CA ASP A 13 8.35 30.75 -15.24
C ASP A 13 9.79 30.96 -14.72
N PRO A 14 10.26 32.20 -14.53
CA PRO A 14 11.60 32.49 -14.02
C PRO A 14 11.75 32.18 -12.52
N ARG A 15 10.64 31.80 -11.85
CA ARG A 15 10.57 31.46 -10.44
C ARG A 15 10.42 29.96 -10.26
N GLY A 16 11.50 29.23 -10.50
CA GLY A 16 11.75 27.93 -9.88
C GLY A 16 10.97 26.74 -10.44
N SER A 17 11.37 26.26 -11.61
CA SER A 17 11.20 24.84 -12.01
C SER A 17 11.83 23.85 -11.02
N ALA A 18 12.65 24.33 -10.08
CA ALA A 18 13.18 23.55 -8.95
C ALA A 18 12.08 22.99 -8.03
N SER A 19 10.91 23.64 -7.91
CA SER A 19 9.83 23.19 -7.02
C SER A 19 9.02 22.01 -7.55
N ALA A 20 8.96 21.82 -8.87
CA ALA A 20 8.23 20.71 -9.50
C ALA A 20 9.03 19.39 -9.46
N LEU A 21 10.32 19.47 -9.13
CA LEU A 21 11.24 18.35 -9.11
C LEU A 21 11.56 17.86 -7.70
N ASP A 22 11.05 18.51 -6.63
CA ASP A 22 11.23 18.08 -5.24
C ASP A 22 10.20 16.99 -4.89
N PRO A 23 10.58 15.69 -4.91
CA PRO A 23 9.62 14.60 -4.75
C PRO A 23 9.00 14.62 -3.34
N TRP A 24 9.75 15.10 -2.36
CA TRP A 24 9.35 15.23 -0.95
C TRP A 24 8.23 16.22 -0.70
N ARG A 25 8.05 17.22 -1.57
CA ARG A 25 6.94 18.18 -1.49
C ARG A 25 5.67 17.69 -2.15
N ASN A 26 5.78 16.68 -3.02
CA ASN A 26 4.66 16.11 -3.75
C ASN A 26 3.96 14.96 -3.00
N VAL A 27 4.49 14.56 -1.83
CA VAL A 27 3.88 13.58 -0.94
C VAL A 27 2.80 14.24 -0.09
N ASP A 28 1.58 13.67 -0.09
CA ASP A 28 0.52 14.08 0.82
C ASP A 28 0.81 13.58 2.24
N TRP A 29 1.51 14.43 3.02
CA TRP A 29 1.89 14.12 4.39
C TRP A 29 0.70 13.96 5.34
N VAL A 30 -0.45 14.59 5.05
CA VAL A 30 -1.65 14.41 5.87
C VAL A 30 -2.19 13.00 5.70
N MET A 31 -2.20 12.48 4.47
CA MET A 31 -2.57 11.10 4.19
C MET A 31 -1.60 10.11 4.84
N VAL A 32 -0.29 10.35 4.75
CA VAL A 32 0.71 9.47 5.36
C VAL A 32 0.59 9.46 6.89
N LEU A 33 0.48 10.62 7.52
CA LEU A 33 0.35 10.73 8.98
C LEU A 33 -0.95 10.13 9.49
N SER A 34 -2.07 10.32 8.77
CA SER A 34 -3.34 9.70 9.15
C SER A 34 -3.30 8.18 9.04
N ALA A 35 -2.71 7.63 7.98
CA ALA A 35 -2.50 6.18 7.86
C ALA A 35 -1.59 5.63 8.97
N LEU A 36 -0.52 6.36 9.33
CA LEU A 36 0.37 6.00 10.43
C LEU A 36 -0.37 6.01 11.77
N ALA A 37 -1.16 7.06 12.05
CA ALA A 37 -1.97 7.16 13.25
C ALA A 37 -2.96 5.98 13.36
N LEU A 38 -3.65 5.66 12.25
CA LEU A 38 -4.56 4.50 12.20
C LEU A 38 -3.82 3.18 12.48
N THR A 39 -2.61 3.03 11.94
CA THR A 39 -1.78 1.83 12.16
C THR A 39 -1.41 1.66 13.63
N VAL A 40 -0.99 2.74 14.29
CA VAL A 40 -0.67 2.75 15.73
C VAL A 40 -1.89 2.39 16.57
N ILE A 41 -3.04 2.99 16.28
CA ILE A 41 -4.32 2.66 16.94
C ILE A 41 -4.65 1.17 16.75
N GLY A 42 -4.42 0.63 15.55
CA GLY A 42 -4.62 -0.78 15.25
C GLY A 42 -3.78 -1.72 16.12
N VAL A 43 -2.51 -1.40 16.36
CA VAL A 43 -1.62 -2.18 17.24
C VAL A 43 -2.16 -2.20 18.68
N PHE A 44 -2.54 -1.03 19.21
CA PHE A 44 -3.14 -0.95 20.54
C PHE A 44 -4.46 -1.71 20.62
N ASN A 45 -5.29 -1.66 19.57
CA ASN A 45 -6.55 -2.38 19.51
C ASN A 45 -6.33 -3.91 19.57
N ILE A 46 -5.33 -4.44 18.85
CA ILE A 46 -5.00 -5.87 18.90
C ILE A 46 -4.51 -6.29 20.29
N TYR A 47 -3.63 -5.49 20.90
CA TYR A 47 -3.17 -5.75 22.26
C TYR A 47 -4.34 -5.76 23.25
N SER A 48 -5.20 -4.72 23.20
CA SER A 48 -6.35 -4.59 24.09
C SER A 48 -7.35 -5.74 23.94
N ALA A 49 -7.60 -6.20 22.71
CA ALA A 49 -8.57 -7.25 22.45
C ALA A 49 -8.06 -8.66 22.84
N THR A 50 -6.73 -8.86 22.82
CA THR A 50 -6.16 -10.21 22.91
C THR A 50 -5.41 -10.47 24.22
N SER A 51 -4.83 -9.43 24.83
CA SER A 51 -4.05 -9.54 26.08
C SER A 51 -4.82 -10.24 27.22
N PRO A 52 -6.08 -9.88 27.56
CA PRO A 52 -6.79 -10.55 28.66
C PRO A 52 -6.97 -12.06 28.45
N ARG A 53 -7.19 -12.48 27.20
CA ARG A 53 -7.39 -13.90 26.84
C ARG A 53 -6.09 -14.70 26.93
N LEU A 54 -4.96 -14.07 26.62
CA LEU A 54 -3.63 -14.69 26.66
C LEU A 54 -3.11 -14.85 28.08
N VAL A 55 -3.29 -13.82 28.92
CA VAL A 55 -2.97 -13.87 30.34
C VAL A 55 -3.69 -15.03 31.03
N LEU A 56 -4.99 -15.21 30.75
CA LEU A 56 -5.79 -16.31 31.28
C LEU A 56 -5.32 -17.69 30.83
N ARG A 57 -4.62 -17.78 29.68
CA ARG A 57 -4.05 -19.03 29.16
C ARG A 57 -2.59 -19.26 29.58
N GLY A 58 -2.00 -18.36 30.36
CA GLY A 58 -0.59 -18.43 30.75
C GLY A 58 0.39 -18.24 29.58
N VAL A 59 -0.06 -17.62 28.49
CA VAL A 59 0.75 -17.33 27.30
C VAL A 59 1.16 -15.86 27.32
N ASP A 60 2.30 -15.54 26.70
CA ASP A 60 2.77 -14.16 26.53
C ASP A 60 1.67 -13.25 25.95
N PRO A 61 1.24 -12.18 26.66
CA PRO A 61 0.24 -11.23 26.20
C PRO A 61 0.61 -10.49 24.91
N TYR A 62 1.90 -10.42 24.56
CA TYR A 62 2.39 -9.68 23.40
C TYR A 62 2.48 -10.51 22.12
N TYR A 63 2.18 -11.81 22.17
CA TYR A 63 2.35 -12.74 21.04
C TYR A 63 1.75 -12.25 19.71
N PHE A 64 0.53 -11.70 19.72
CA PHE A 64 -0.10 -11.18 18.49
C PHE A 64 0.37 -9.77 18.15
N THR A 65 0.67 -8.96 19.16
CA THR A 65 1.14 -7.58 19.00
C THR A 65 2.53 -7.55 18.35
N GLU A 66 3.43 -8.44 18.74
CA GLU A 66 4.77 -8.57 18.15
C GLU A 66 4.69 -8.90 16.65
N ARG A 67 3.83 -9.87 16.29
CA ARG A 67 3.59 -10.23 14.89
C ARG A 67 3.00 -9.06 14.10
N GLN A 68 2.05 -8.33 14.69
CA GLN A 68 1.49 -7.14 14.05
C GLN A 68 2.59 -6.11 13.74
N VAL A 69 3.51 -5.86 14.67
CA VAL A 69 4.63 -4.93 14.46
C VAL A 69 5.54 -5.42 13.32
N LEU A 70 5.84 -6.71 13.25
CA LEU A 70 6.61 -7.28 12.13
C LEU A 70 5.91 -7.07 10.78
N PHE A 71 4.59 -7.27 10.71
CA PHE A 71 3.82 -7.00 9.50
C PHE A 71 3.78 -5.52 9.14
N ILE A 72 3.78 -4.62 10.13
CA ILE A 72 3.85 -3.17 9.89
C ILE A 72 5.21 -2.79 9.30
N ILE A 73 6.31 -3.38 9.77
CA ILE A 73 7.64 -3.17 9.19
C ILE A 73 7.68 -3.65 7.74
N ALA A 74 7.13 -4.84 7.46
CA ALA A 74 7.03 -5.36 6.10
C ALA A 74 6.14 -4.47 5.20
N ALA A 75 5.02 -3.96 5.72
CA ALA A 75 4.14 -3.05 5.03
C ALA A 75 4.83 -1.70 4.72
N ALA A 76 5.61 -1.16 5.66
CA ALA A 76 6.40 0.04 5.45
C ALA A 76 7.44 -0.17 4.34
N ALA A 77 8.16 -1.30 4.36
CA ALA A 77 9.11 -1.66 3.31
C ALA A 77 8.42 -1.79 1.93
N ALA A 78 7.25 -2.43 1.88
CA ALA A 78 6.46 -2.55 0.67
C ALA A 78 5.98 -1.18 0.15
N LEU A 79 5.50 -0.30 1.05
CA LEU A 79 5.07 1.06 0.70
C LEU A 79 6.23 1.85 0.09
N PHE A 80 7.40 1.85 0.74
CA PHE A 80 8.60 2.47 0.19
C PHE A 80 8.98 1.87 -1.17
N GLY A 81 8.95 0.54 -1.30
CA GLY A 81 9.21 -0.16 -2.56
C GLY A 81 8.29 0.29 -3.70
N VAL A 82 6.99 0.45 -3.41
CA VAL A 82 6.00 0.91 -4.39
C VAL A 82 6.22 2.38 -4.78
N MET A 83 6.70 3.24 -3.89
CA MET A 83 7.01 4.64 -4.24
C MET A 83 8.11 4.76 -5.31
N PHE A 84 9.00 3.77 -5.43
CA PHE A 84 10.00 3.74 -6.51
C PHE A 84 9.44 3.24 -7.85
N LEU A 85 8.25 2.63 -7.86
CA LEU A 85 7.59 2.18 -9.07
C LEU A 85 6.90 3.38 -9.74
N GLY A 86 7.45 3.82 -10.87
CA GLY A 86 6.84 4.88 -11.67
C GLY A 86 5.43 4.53 -12.15
N HIS A 87 4.57 5.54 -12.26
CA HIS A 87 3.19 5.37 -12.72
C HIS A 87 3.11 4.66 -14.08
N ASP A 88 3.99 5.00 -15.02
CA ASP A 88 4.02 4.40 -16.36
C ASP A 88 4.34 2.90 -16.32
N TRP A 89 5.24 2.48 -15.44
CA TRP A 89 5.57 1.08 -15.24
C TRP A 89 4.36 0.33 -14.68
N LEU A 90 3.73 0.86 -13.64
CA LEU A 90 2.54 0.27 -13.02
C LEU A 90 1.40 0.14 -14.01
N ARG A 91 1.20 1.17 -14.84
CA ARG A 91 0.19 1.21 -15.90
C ARG A 91 0.43 0.15 -16.96
N SER A 92 1.68 -0.03 -17.40
CA SER A 92 2.03 -1.08 -18.36
C SER A 92 1.79 -2.51 -17.83
N LYS A 93 1.86 -2.68 -16.51
CA LYS A 93 1.65 -3.97 -15.81
C LYS A 93 0.22 -4.16 -15.31
N ALA A 94 -0.69 -3.20 -15.52
CA ALA A 94 -2.05 -3.28 -15.04
C ALA A 94 -2.78 -4.54 -15.55
N MET A 95 -2.68 -4.83 -16.85
CA MET A 95 -3.32 -6.00 -17.46
C MET A 95 -2.80 -7.34 -16.92
N PRO A 96 -1.47 -7.61 -16.85
CA PRO A 96 -0.99 -8.85 -16.27
C PRO A 96 -1.25 -8.96 -14.76
N LEU A 97 -1.20 -7.86 -14.00
CA LEU A 97 -1.57 -7.87 -12.58
C LEU A 97 -3.05 -8.23 -12.39
N TYR A 98 -3.94 -7.66 -13.19
CA TYR A 98 -5.35 -8.01 -13.17
C TYR A 98 -5.56 -9.50 -13.50
N GLY A 99 -4.95 -9.99 -14.58
CA GLY A 99 -5.02 -11.41 -14.94
C GLY A 99 -4.52 -12.32 -13.82
N ALA A 100 -3.40 -11.97 -13.18
CA ALA A 100 -2.87 -12.70 -12.04
C ALA A 100 -3.85 -12.72 -10.86
N THR A 101 -4.49 -11.59 -10.51
CA THR A 101 -5.47 -11.54 -9.41
C THR A 101 -6.70 -12.41 -9.69
N VAL A 102 -7.26 -12.35 -10.90
CA VAL A 102 -8.41 -13.19 -11.30
C VAL A 102 -8.02 -14.66 -11.30
N PHE A 103 -6.83 -14.98 -11.79
CA PHE A 103 -6.30 -16.34 -11.76
C PHE A 103 -6.13 -16.85 -10.33
N SER A 104 -5.55 -16.06 -9.42
CA SER A 104 -5.43 -16.41 -8.01
C SER A 104 -6.79 -16.67 -7.37
N LEU A 105 -7.82 -15.88 -7.68
CA LEU A 105 -9.18 -16.11 -7.20
C LEU A 105 -9.75 -17.44 -7.70
N ALA A 106 -9.57 -17.77 -8.98
CA ALA A 106 -10.02 -19.04 -9.55
C ALA A 106 -9.32 -20.24 -8.87
N VAL A 107 -8.00 -20.15 -8.67
CA VAL A 107 -7.23 -21.18 -7.97
C VAL A 107 -7.71 -21.36 -6.53
N LEU A 108 -7.90 -20.26 -5.80
CA LEU A 108 -8.38 -20.30 -4.42
C LEU A 108 -9.80 -20.87 -4.30
N LEU A 109 -10.67 -20.59 -5.28
CA LEU A 109 -12.02 -21.15 -5.33
C LEU A 109 -11.99 -22.67 -5.48
N LEU A 110 -11.18 -23.17 -6.43
CA LEU A 110 -11.03 -24.61 -6.66
C LEU A 110 -10.41 -25.30 -5.44
N TRP A 111 -9.40 -24.70 -4.83
CA TRP A 111 -8.80 -25.21 -3.59
C TRP A 111 -9.80 -25.25 -2.42
N GLY A 112 -10.63 -24.22 -2.30
CA GLY A 112 -11.68 -24.15 -1.28
C GLY A 112 -12.72 -25.25 -1.46
N TYR A 113 -13.11 -25.55 -2.70
CA TYR A 113 -14.04 -26.64 -3.01
C TYR A 113 -13.49 -28.00 -2.56
N THR A 114 -12.24 -28.32 -2.88
CA THR A 114 -11.64 -29.61 -2.49
C THR A 114 -11.37 -29.72 -0.98
N SER A 115 -11.08 -28.60 -0.32
CA SER A 115 -10.89 -28.56 1.14
C SER A 115 -12.21 -28.66 1.92
N GLY A 116 -13.35 -28.40 1.27
CA GLY A 116 -14.68 -28.50 1.86
C GLY A 116 -15.19 -29.94 1.99
N GLU A 117 -14.76 -30.85 1.12
CA GLU A 117 -15.14 -32.28 1.18
C GLU A 117 -14.37 -33.09 2.24
N THR A 118 -13.32 -32.51 2.86
CA THR A 118 -12.43 -33.21 3.80
C THR A 118 -12.62 -32.81 5.27
N LYS A 119 -13.68 -32.08 5.62
CA LYS A 119 -14.11 -31.80 7.00
C LYS A 119 -15.51 -32.33 7.25
#